data_AF-A0A821H2V3-F1
#
_entry.id   AF-A0A821H2V3-F1
#
_cell.length_a   1.000
_cell.length_b   1.000
_cell.length_c   1.000
_cell.angle_alpha   90.00
_cell.angle_beta   90.00
_cell.angle_gamma   90.00
#
_symmetry.space_group_name_H-M   'P 1'
#
loop_
_entity.id
_entity.type
_entity.pdbx_description
1 polymer ?
#
loop_
_entity_poly.entity_id
_entity_poly.type
_entity_poly.pdbx_seq_one_letter_code
_entity_poly.pdbx_strand_id
1 'polypeptide(L)'
;MGVHSTTSMMAAGFSYTGCGDTADCNVCKLKVSGWTSDMNPFTIHAQMSPKCEFIRSMLPEGINSASAASTTLATISTISDDEKATKRHKIEIAQASCPPRLIEVDIVKRARKRTFSNWPHRISPSSAQMIEAGFFNSNVGDRVICVYCNMICQQWTPNTDNPVEIHKTLSPKCPYVLAILDRQQLSA
;
A
#
# COMPACT_ATOMS: atom_id res chain seq x y z
N MET A 1 -18.96 -16.06 -16.46
CA MET A 1 -18.47 -15.02 -15.52
C MET A 1 -17.22 -15.57 -14.87
N GLY A 2 -16.10 -14.85 -14.96
CA GLY A 2 -14.81 -15.34 -14.45
C GLY A 2 -14.67 -15.18 -12.93
N VAL A 3 -13.70 -15.89 -12.37
CA VAL A 3 -13.38 -15.92 -10.93
C VAL A 3 -12.81 -14.59 -10.41
N HIS A 4 -12.27 -13.75 -11.29
CA HIS A 4 -11.74 -12.42 -10.95
C HIS A 4 -12.77 -11.32 -11.22
N SER A 5 -12.79 -10.29 -10.37
CA SER A 5 -13.66 -9.13 -10.60
C SER A 5 -13.27 -8.36 -11.85
N THR A 6 -14.24 -7.70 -12.50
CA THR A 6 -13.99 -6.86 -13.68
C THR A 6 -12.91 -5.80 -13.42
N THR A 7 -12.93 -5.17 -12.24
CA THR A 7 -11.90 -4.20 -11.84
C THR A 7 -10.51 -4.82 -11.77
N SER A 8 -10.37 -6.04 -11.24
CA SER A 8 -9.10 -6.76 -11.19
C SER A 8 -8.55 -7.08 -12.59
N MET A 9 -9.44 -7.45 -13.52
CA MET A 9 -9.06 -7.73 -14.91
C MET A 9 -8.62 -6.44 -15.62
N MET A 10 -9.38 -5.35 -15.47
CA MET A 10 -9.06 -4.05 -16.06
C MET A 10 -7.74 -3.48 -15.54
N ALA A 11 -7.43 -3.67 -14.25
CA ALA A 11 -6.17 -3.25 -13.65
C ALA A 11 -4.94 -4.00 -14.24
N ALA A 12 -5.16 -5.16 -14.85
CA ALA A 12 -4.16 -5.90 -15.60
C ALA A 12 -4.26 -5.70 -17.12
N GLY A 13 -5.09 -4.77 -17.59
CA GLY A 13 -5.28 -4.47 -19.01
C GLY A 13 -6.21 -5.42 -19.75
N PHE A 14 -6.96 -6.27 -19.03
CA PHE A 14 -7.92 -7.23 -19.60
C PHE A 14 -9.38 -6.75 -19.51
N SER A 15 -10.20 -7.13 -20.49
CA SER A 15 -11.66 -7.10 -20.46
C SER A 15 -12.24 -8.49 -20.65
N TYR A 16 -13.32 -8.84 -19.94
CA TYR A 16 -14.04 -10.09 -20.26
C TYR A 16 -14.76 -9.95 -21.59
N THR A 17 -14.63 -10.98 -22.43
CA THR A 17 -15.21 -11.01 -23.78
C THR A 17 -16.72 -11.30 -23.79
N GLY A 18 -17.30 -11.62 -22.63
CA GLY A 18 -18.71 -12.05 -22.49
C GLY A 18 -18.94 -13.54 -22.74
N CYS A 19 -17.96 -14.27 -23.28
CA CYS A 19 -18.01 -15.72 -23.46
C CYS A 19 -17.25 -16.43 -22.32
N GLY A 20 -18.00 -17.02 -21.39
CA GLY A 20 -17.44 -17.82 -20.29
C GLY A 20 -16.62 -16.97 -19.30
N ASP A 21 -15.37 -17.35 -19.08
CA ASP A 21 -14.36 -16.63 -18.30
C ASP A 21 -13.26 -16.02 -19.20
N THR A 22 -13.42 -16.08 -20.53
CA THR A 22 -12.39 -15.61 -21.45
C THR A 22 -12.24 -14.09 -21.37
N ALA A 23 -11.01 -13.63 -21.16
CA ALA A 23 -10.65 -12.22 -21.11
C ALA A 23 -9.56 -11.89 -22.13
N ASP A 24 -9.60 -10.69 -22.68
CA ASP A 24 -8.67 -10.23 -23.69
C ASP A 24 -8.08 -8.86 -23.39
N CYS A 25 -6.81 -8.66 -23.77
CA CYS A 25 -6.16 -7.38 -23.59
C CYS A 25 -6.53 -6.42 -24.72
N ASN A 26 -6.97 -5.20 -24.39
CA ASN A 26 -7.33 -4.21 -25.41
C ASN A 26 -6.15 -3.70 -26.24
N VAL A 27 -4.93 -3.85 -25.72
CA VAL A 27 -3.69 -3.37 -26.36
C VAL A 27 -3.05 -4.46 -27.21
N CYS A 28 -2.60 -5.56 -26.60
CA CYS A 28 -1.87 -6.63 -27.30
C CYS A 28 -2.74 -7.77 -27.84
N LYS A 29 -4.06 -7.75 -27.56
CA LYS A 29 -5.03 -8.77 -27.97
C LYS A 29 -4.76 -10.19 -27.46
N LEU A 30 -3.89 -10.34 -26.44
CA LEU A 30 -3.73 -11.57 -25.69
C LEU A 30 -5.09 -12.03 -25.14
N LYS A 31 -5.52 -13.26 -25.46
CA LYS A 31 -6.72 -13.89 -24.91
C LYS A 31 -6.35 -15.01 -23.94
N VAL A 32 -7.01 -15.04 -22.79
CA VAL A 32 -6.77 -16.05 -21.75
C VAL A 32 -8.12 -16.53 -21.20
N SER A 33 -8.24 -17.83 -21.00
CA SER A 33 -9.42 -18.52 -20.44
C SER A 33 -8.96 -19.57 -19.44
N GLY A 34 -9.89 -20.14 -18.65
CA GLY A 34 -9.55 -21.10 -17.59
C GLY A 34 -8.94 -20.44 -16.35
N TRP A 35 -9.44 -19.27 -15.98
CA TRP A 35 -8.95 -18.51 -14.84
C TRP A 35 -9.27 -19.21 -13.52
N THR A 36 -8.25 -19.37 -12.69
CA THR A 36 -8.38 -19.81 -11.30
C THR A 36 -8.10 -18.66 -10.34
N SER A 37 -8.55 -18.78 -9.08
CA SER A 37 -8.41 -17.72 -8.08
C SER A 37 -6.95 -17.39 -7.71
N ASP A 38 -6.04 -18.33 -7.93
CA ASP A 38 -4.60 -18.20 -7.69
C ASP A 38 -3.84 -17.56 -8.86
N MET A 39 -4.42 -17.49 -10.06
CA MET A 39 -3.81 -16.82 -11.20
C MET A 39 -3.93 -15.29 -11.06
N ASN A 40 -2.80 -14.60 -10.94
CA ASN A 40 -2.78 -13.13 -10.97
C ASN A 40 -2.87 -12.61 -12.43
N PRO A 41 -3.89 -11.81 -12.79
CA PRO A 41 -4.06 -11.33 -14.16
C PRO A 41 -2.88 -10.53 -14.71
N PHE A 42 -2.24 -9.68 -13.89
CA PHE A 42 -1.09 -8.88 -14.33
C PHE A 42 0.13 -9.78 -14.61
N THR A 43 0.40 -10.75 -13.73
CA THR A 43 1.51 -11.70 -13.91
C THR A 43 1.35 -12.51 -15.21
N ILE A 44 0.14 -13.03 -15.47
CA ILE A 44 -0.14 -13.77 -16.71
C ILE A 44 0.06 -12.88 -17.94
N HIS A 45 -0.42 -11.64 -17.91
CA HIS A 45 -0.23 -10.70 -19.02
C HIS A 45 1.26 -10.39 -19.25
N ALA A 46 2.01 -10.09 -18.18
CA ALA A 46 3.43 -9.80 -18.28
C ALA A 46 4.23 -10.99 -18.81
N GLN A 47 3.87 -12.22 -18.42
CA GLN A 47 4.57 -13.43 -18.85
C GLN A 47 4.23 -13.82 -20.31
N MET A 48 2.96 -13.73 -20.70
CA MET A 48 2.50 -14.17 -22.02
C MET A 48 2.69 -13.11 -23.11
N SER A 49 2.66 -11.83 -22.75
CA SER A 49 2.87 -10.72 -23.68
C SER A 49 3.77 -9.62 -23.07
N PRO A 50 5.04 -9.93 -22.77
CA PRO A 50 5.99 -8.98 -22.14
C PRO A 50 6.28 -7.73 -22.99
N LYS A 51 6.01 -7.80 -24.29
CA LYS A 51 6.16 -6.68 -25.23
C LYS A 51 4.92 -5.79 -25.33
N CYS A 52 3.83 -6.11 -24.63
CA CYS A 52 2.62 -5.29 -24.62
C CYS A 52 2.95 -3.88 -24.08
N GLU A 53 2.49 -2.84 -24.78
CA GLU A 53 2.71 -1.44 -24.38
C GLU A 53 2.18 -1.15 -22.97
N PHE A 54 1.03 -1.73 -22.60
CA PHE A 54 0.48 -1.65 -21.24
C PHE A 54 1.42 -2.24 -20.19
N ILE A 55 2.05 -3.39 -20.47
CA ILE A 55 3.00 -4.02 -19.54
C ILE A 55 4.29 -3.20 -19.47
N ARG A 56 4.77 -2.70 -20.61
CA ARG A 56 5.99 -1.88 -20.69
C ARG A 56 5.82 -0.55 -19.95
N SER A 57 4.65 0.08 -20.02
CA SER A 57 4.38 1.36 -19.32
C SER A 57 4.22 1.21 -17.81
N MET A 58 3.96 -0.01 -17.33
CA MET A 58 3.81 -0.34 -15.90
C MET A 58 5.10 -0.87 -15.26
N LEU A 59 6.13 -1.20 -16.06
CA LEU A 59 7.44 -1.61 -15.57
C LEU A 59 8.38 -0.38 -15.52
N PRO A 60 9.12 -0.17 -14.43
CA PRO A 60 10.14 0.87 -14.41
C PRO A 60 11.19 0.59 -15.50
N GLU A 61 11.59 1.61 -16.25
CA GLU A 61 12.60 1.52 -17.30
C GLU A 61 13.93 1.03 -16.72
N GLY A 62 14.18 -0.27 -16.76
CA GLY A 62 15.39 -0.83 -16.16
C GLY A 62 15.54 -2.35 -16.12
N ILE A 63 14.69 -3.15 -16.76
CA ILE A 63 14.91 -4.60 -16.90
C ILE A 63 14.89 -4.97 -18.38
N ASN A 64 16.01 -4.72 -19.04
CA ASN A 64 16.26 -5.26 -20.38
C ASN A 64 16.65 -6.75 -20.26
N SER A 65 15.86 -7.57 -20.94
CA SER A 65 15.90 -9.04 -21.02
C SER A 65 17.27 -9.67 -21.29
N ALA A 66 17.60 -10.74 -20.54
CA ALA A 66 18.34 -11.92 -21.00
C ALA A 66 17.94 -13.11 -20.10
N SER A 67 17.10 -14.03 -20.60
CA SER A 67 17.45 -15.36 -21.12
C SER A 67 17.70 -16.44 -20.04
N ALA A 68 16.82 -17.43 -20.11
CA ALA A 68 16.93 -18.86 -19.78
C ALA A 68 18.14 -19.39 -18.97
N ALA A 69 17.74 -20.21 -17.97
CA ALA A 69 18.42 -21.38 -17.42
C ALA A 69 19.72 -21.16 -16.63
N SER A 70 19.66 -21.37 -15.30
CA SER A 70 20.24 -22.57 -14.70
C SER A 70 20.02 -22.62 -13.19
N THR A 71 19.45 -23.76 -12.79
CA THR A 71 19.67 -24.51 -11.55
C THR A 71 20.77 -23.97 -10.63
N THR A 72 20.37 -23.46 -9.45
CA THR A 72 21.06 -23.76 -8.21
C THR A 72 20.02 -23.96 -7.11
N LEU A 73 19.98 -25.17 -6.57
CA LEU A 73 19.22 -25.57 -5.40
C LEU A 73 19.65 -24.68 -4.23
N ALA A 74 18.75 -23.79 -3.77
CA ALA A 74 18.97 -23.05 -2.55
C ALA A 74 18.87 -24.01 -1.37
N THR A 75 20.02 -24.29 -0.75
CA THR A 75 20.11 -24.95 0.55
C THR A 75 19.19 -24.25 1.54
N ILE A 76 18.21 -24.99 2.06
CA ILE A 76 17.36 -24.55 3.15
C ILE A 76 18.25 -24.53 4.40
N SER A 77 18.74 -23.34 4.76
CA SER A 77 19.34 -23.10 6.07
C SER A 77 18.21 -22.88 7.07
N THR A 78 18.20 -23.72 8.10
CA THR A 78 17.29 -23.71 9.25
C THR A 78 17.18 -22.32 9.88
N ILE A 79 15.94 -21.87 10.08
CA ILE A 79 15.60 -20.64 10.79
C ILE A 79 15.88 -20.86 12.29
N SER A 80 16.80 -20.08 12.86
CA SER A 80 16.91 -19.89 14.30
C SER A 80 16.13 -18.63 14.70
N ASP A 81 15.28 -18.74 15.71
CA ASP A 81 14.33 -17.72 16.20
C ASP A 81 14.97 -16.54 16.96
N ASP A 82 15.97 -15.85 16.38
CA ASP A 82 16.61 -14.71 17.07
C ASP A 82 17.05 -13.57 16.12
N GLU A 83 16.22 -13.24 15.13
CA GLU A 83 16.45 -12.05 14.27
C GLU A 83 15.90 -10.78 14.94
N LYS A 84 16.77 -10.12 15.70
CA LYS A 84 16.58 -8.75 16.19
C LYS A 84 16.33 -7.82 14.99
N ALA A 85 15.11 -7.29 14.89
CA ALA A 85 14.66 -6.38 13.84
C ALA A 85 15.77 -5.40 13.38
N THR A 86 16.30 -5.65 12.19
CA THR A 86 17.28 -4.78 11.55
C THR A 86 16.65 -3.41 11.33
N LYS A 87 17.35 -2.36 11.79
CA LYS A 87 16.89 -0.96 11.70
C LYS A 87 16.50 -0.66 10.26
N ARG A 88 15.24 -0.28 10.03
CA ARG A 88 14.78 0.23 8.73
C ARG A 88 15.73 1.35 8.29
N HIS A 89 16.41 1.16 7.17
CA HIS A 89 17.26 2.19 6.59
C HIS A 89 16.38 3.36 6.17
N LYS A 90 16.64 4.53 6.77
CA LYS A 90 16.03 5.80 6.39
C LYS A 90 16.53 6.14 4.99
N ILE A 91 15.68 5.95 3.97
CA ILE A 91 15.97 6.44 2.62
C ILE A 91 15.83 7.96 2.68
N GLU A 92 16.95 8.67 2.58
CA GLU A 92 16.96 10.12 2.45
C GLU A 92 16.62 10.47 1.01
N ILE A 93 15.35 10.75 0.75
CA ILE A 93 14.89 11.28 -0.53
C ILE A 93 15.35 12.73 -0.61
N ALA A 94 16.18 13.03 -1.62
CA ALA A 94 16.68 14.37 -1.91
C ALA A 94 15.49 15.34 -2.11
N GLN A 95 15.64 16.55 -1.58
CA GLN A 95 14.62 17.59 -1.53
C GLN A 95 14.14 17.97 -2.93
N ALA A 96 12.98 17.46 -3.34
CA ALA A 96 12.22 18.03 -4.43
C ALA A 96 11.70 19.41 -3.98
N SER A 97 11.91 20.43 -4.83
CA SER A 97 11.61 21.85 -4.56
C SER A 97 10.11 22.19 -4.49
N CYS A 98 9.23 21.19 -4.53
CA CYS A 98 7.80 21.35 -4.29
C CYS A 98 7.37 20.20 -3.37
N PRO A 99 6.80 20.48 -2.16
CA PRO A 99 6.25 19.43 -1.32
C PRO A 99 5.16 18.69 -2.12
N PRO A 100 5.28 17.38 -2.34
CA PRO A 100 4.21 16.63 -2.99
C PRO A 100 2.93 16.82 -2.17
N ARG A 101 1.90 17.44 -2.77
CA ARG A 101 0.62 17.60 -2.11
C ARG A 101 0.06 16.21 -1.84
N LEU A 102 -0.03 15.82 -0.58
CA LEU A 102 -0.50 14.49 -0.21
C LEU A 102 -2.00 14.38 -0.50
N ILE A 103 -2.34 13.79 -1.65
CA ILE A 103 -3.71 13.42 -2.00
C ILE A 103 -3.97 12.06 -1.37
N GLU A 104 -4.68 12.05 -0.24
CA GLU A 104 -5.10 10.80 0.35
C GLU A 104 -6.30 10.24 -0.41
N VAL A 105 -6.05 9.20 -1.20
CA VAL A 105 -7.07 8.46 -1.95
C VAL A 105 -8.02 7.69 -1.03
N ASP A 106 -9.28 7.50 -1.47
CA ASP A 106 -10.33 6.88 -0.65
C ASP A 106 -10.05 5.45 -0.23
N ILE A 107 -9.26 4.70 -1.00
CA ILE A 107 -8.84 3.35 -0.63
C ILE A 107 -7.97 3.36 0.63
N VAL A 108 -7.06 4.34 0.77
CA VAL A 108 -6.18 4.49 1.94
C VAL A 108 -6.98 4.92 3.16
N LYS A 109 -7.89 5.89 3.01
CA LYS A 109 -8.80 6.32 4.09
C LYS A 109 -9.63 5.14 4.63
N ARG A 110 -10.21 4.34 3.73
CA ARG A 110 -11.01 3.15 4.10
C ARG A 110 -10.15 2.09 4.77
N ALA A 111 -8.93 1.84 4.27
CA ALA A 111 -8.00 0.91 4.89
C ALA A 111 -7.63 1.37 6.31
N ARG A 112 -7.32 2.65 6.51
CA ARG A 112 -7.03 3.24 7.82
C ARG A 112 -8.16 2.99 8.79
N LYS A 113 -9.39 3.34 8.42
CA LYS A 113 -10.58 3.14 9.27
C LYS A 113 -10.75 1.67 9.70
N ARG A 114 -10.52 0.72 8.80
CA ARG A 114 -10.64 -0.72 9.09
C ARG A 114 -9.65 -1.22 10.15
N THR A 115 -8.49 -0.59 10.30
CA THR A 115 -7.52 -1.01 11.32
C THR A 115 -8.03 -0.80 12.75
N PHE A 116 -9.01 0.09 12.96
CA PHE A 116 -9.54 0.40 14.29
C PHE A 116 -10.72 -0.46 14.72
N SER A 117 -11.00 -1.58 14.05
CA SER A 117 -12.11 -2.48 14.43
C SER A 117 -12.02 -3.00 15.87
N ASN A 118 -10.82 -3.21 16.40
CA ASN A 118 -10.58 -3.72 17.75
C ASN A 118 -9.95 -2.67 18.69
N TRP A 119 -10.14 -1.39 18.40
CA TRP A 119 -9.50 -0.31 19.15
C TRP A 119 -10.03 -0.23 20.59
N PRO A 120 -9.17 -0.12 21.62
CA PRO A 120 -9.60 -0.10 23.01
C PRO A 120 -10.26 1.23 23.39
N HIS A 121 -11.59 1.30 23.27
CA HIS A 121 -12.37 2.53 23.44
C HIS A 121 -12.35 3.16 24.85
N ARG A 122 -11.99 2.41 25.92
CA ARG A 122 -12.03 2.94 27.31
C ARG A 122 -10.73 3.54 27.79
N ILE A 123 -9.60 3.12 27.23
CA ILE A 123 -8.25 3.43 27.73
C ILE A 123 -7.44 4.23 26.73
N SER A 124 -8.06 4.70 25.65
CA SER A 124 -7.37 5.46 24.60
C SER A 124 -8.30 6.51 23.98
N PRO A 125 -7.75 7.54 23.31
CA PRO A 125 -8.52 8.47 22.49
C PRO A 125 -9.39 7.73 21.47
N SER A 126 -10.46 8.37 21.00
CA SER A 126 -11.40 7.71 20.08
C SER A 126 -10.70 7.28 18.78
N SER A 127 -11.19 6.19 18.17
CA SER A 127 -10.69 5.75 16.87
C SER A 127 -10.86 6.85 15.81
N ALA A 128 -11.91 7.68 15.91
CA ALA A 128 -12.10 8.84 15.04
C ALA A 128 -10.93 9.83 15.13
N GLN A 129 -10.51 10.20 16.34
CA GLN A 129 -9.36 11.10 16.55
C GLN A 129 -8.06 10.49 16.01
N MET A 130 -7.84 9.18 16.19
CA MET A 130 -6.67 8.50 15.64
C MET A 130 -6.66 8.50 14.10
N ILE A 131 -7.80 8.21 13.49
CA ILE A 131 -7.98 8.21 12.04
C ILE A 131 -7.74 9.61 11.46
N GLU A 132 -8.28 10.64 12.11
CA GLU A 132 -8.09 12.05 11.73
C GLU A 132 -6.61 12.44 11.79
N ALA A 133 -5.92 12.04 12.85
CA ALA A 133 -4.48 12.24 13.02
C ALA A 133 -3.60 11.46 12.03
N GLY A 134 -4.17 10.63 11.16
CA GLY A 134 -3.41 9.93 10.12
C GLY A 134 -2.82 8.59 10.55
N PHE A 135 -3.23 8.10 11.70
CA PHE A 135 -2.70 6.89 12.29
C PHE A 135 -3.43 5.64 11.80
N PHE A 136 -2.70 4.54 11.72
CA PHE A 136 -3.19 3.18 11.55
C PHE A 136 -2.99 2.43 12.87
N ASN A 137 -3.95 1.61 13.28
CA ASN A 137 -3.77 0.72 14.41
C ASN A 137 -2.86 -0.44 14.01
N SER A 138 -1.89 -0.78 14.86
CA SER A 138 -1.00 -1.93 14.67
C SER A 138 -1.62 -3.27 15.13
N ASN A 139 -2.84 -3.24 15.68
CA ASN A 139 -3.55 -4.36 16.32
C ASN A 139 -2.82 -4.94 17.53
N VAL A 140 -1.95 -4.16 18.17
CA VAL A 140 -1.24 -4.53 19.39
C VAL A 140 -1.55 -3.48 20.46
N GLY A 141 -2.43 -3.81 21.41
CA GLY A 141 -2.85 -2.88 22.46
C GLY A 141 -3.42 -1.57 21.90
N ASP A 142 -2.89 -0.44 22.36
CA ASP A 142 -3.21 0.91 21.89
C ASP A 142 -2.13 1.48 20.94
N ARG A 143 -1.29 0.62 20.36
CA ARG A 143 -0.20 1.07 19.51
C ARG A 143 -0.70 1.44 18.12
N VAL A 144 -0.31 2.64 17.69
CA VAL A 144 -0.60 3.17 16.35
C VAL A 144 0.68 3.53 15.60
N ILE A 145 0.58 3.59 14.27
CA ILE A 145 1.67 3.98 13.37
C ILE A 145 1.20 4.98 12.32
N CYS A 146 2.03 5.98 12.01
CA CYS A 146 1.86 6.77 10.81
C CYS A 146 2.71 6.19 9.68
N VAL A 147 2.08 5.76 8.57
CA VAL A 147 2.77 5.16 7.43
C VAL A 147 3.58 6.15 6.59
N TYR A 148 3.41 7.46 6.82
CA TYR A 148 4.08 8.52 6.05
C TYR A 148 5.39 8.99 6.69
N CYS A 149 5.49 8.93 8.01
CA CYS A 149 6.70 9.28 8.76
C CYS A 149 7.28 8.13 9.58
N ASN A 150 6.63 6.96 9.58
CA ASN A 150 6.99 5.77 10.34
C ASN A 150 7.02 5.94 11.87
N MET A 151 6.45 7.03 12.39
CA MET A 151 6.32 7.26 13.82
C MET A 151 5.32 6.28 14.45
N ILE A 152 5.68 5.73 15.60
CA ILE A 152 4.86 4.80 16.38
C ILE A 152 4.57 5.42 17.75
N CYS A 153 3.31 5.37 18.18
CA CYS A 153 2.85 5.89 19.47
C CYS A 153 2.01 4.83 20.19
N GLN A 154 2.09 4.80 21.51
CA GLN A 154 1.38 3.87 22.41
C GLN A 154 1.26 4.50 23.80
N GLN A 155 0.55 3.86 24.73
CA GLN A 155 0.32 4.34 26.10
C GLN A 155 -0.42 5.69 26.14
N TRP A 156 -1.53 5.75 25.41
CA TRP A 156 -2.34 6.94 25.30
C TRP A 156 -3.16 7.18 26.56
N THR A 157 -3.24 8.45 26.97
CA THR A 157 -4.06 8.92 28.08
C THR A 157 -5.41 9.43 27.55
N PRO A 158 -6.54 8.80 27.91
CA PRO A 158 -7.86 9.28 27.53
C PRO A 158 -8.10 10.73 27.96
N ASN A 159 -8.79 11.50 27.12
CA ASN A 159 -9.20 12.90 27.37
C ASN A 159 -8.07 13.92 27.54
N THR A 160 -6.81 13.50 27.68
CA THR A 160 -5.64 14.37 27.78
C THR A 160 -4.86 14.40 26.47
N ASP A 161 -4.61 13.23 25.88
CA ASP A 161 -3.82 13.15 24.66
C ASP A 161 -4.66 13.52 23.43
N ASN A 162 -4.18 14.51 22.68
CA ASN A 162 -4.70 14.84 21.36
C ASN A 162 -3.79 14.22 20.28
N PRO A 163 -4.25 13.19 19.55
CA PRO A 163 -3.43 12.51 18.55
C PRO A 163 -2.90 13.41 17.42
N VAL A 164 -3.68 14.41 17.00
CA VAL A 164 -3.28 15.34 15.94
C VAL A 164 -2.14 16.22 16.43
N GLU A 165 -2.26 16.78 17.64
CA GLU A 165 -1.24 17.66 18.22
C GLU A 165 0.04 16.89 18.53
N ILE A 166 -0.06 15.68 19.11
CA ILE A 166 1.10 14.81 19.32
C ILE A 166 1.80 14.51 18.00
N HIS A 167 1.06 14.25 16.91
CA HIS A 167 1.67 14.01 15.61
C HIS A 167 2.38 15.25 15.04
N LYS A 168 1.77 16.42 15.16
CA LYS A 168 2.39 17.70 14.78
C LYS A 168 3.67 17.96 15.56
N THR A 169 3.66 17.75 16.87
CA THR A 169 4.80 18.01 17.75
C THR A 169 5.95 17.04 17.50
N LEU A 170 5.67 15.73 17.40
CA LEU A 170 6.71 14.71 17.30
C LEU A 170 7.22 14.53 15.86
N SER A 171 6.41 14.84 14.84
CA SER A 171 6.81 14.71 13.43
C SER A 171 6.31 15.89 12.59
N PRO A 172 6.80 17.12 12.84
CA PRO A 172 6.33 18.34 12.17
C PRO A 172 6.59 18.35 10.65
N LYS A 173 7.56 17.55 10.18
CA LYS A 173 7.89 17.38 8.77
C LYS A 173 7.21 16.18 8.12
N CYS A 174 6.31 15.49 8.82
CA CYS A 174 5.55 14.37 8.26
C CYS A 174 4.69 14.84 7.08
N PRO A 175 4.71 14.15 5.92
CA PRO A 175 3.87 14.53 4.78
C PRO A 175 2.38 14.65 5.10
N TYR A 176 1.87 13.81 6.01
CA TYR A 176 0.48 13.88 6.45
C TYR A 176 0.20 15.11 7.34
N VAL A 177 1.11 15.42 8.26
CA VAL A 177 1.01 16.61 9.12
C VAL A 177 1.03 17.88 8.28
N LEU A 178 1.96 17.99 7.33
CA LEU A 178 2.03 19.13 6.41
C LEU A 178 0.72 19.29 5.63
N ALA A 179 0.12 18.19 5.18
CA ALA A 179 -1.17 18.22 4.48
C ALA A 179 -2.35 18.61 5.39
N ILE A 180 -2.33 18.28 6.69
CA ILE A 180 -3.34 18.78 7.64
C ILE A 180 -3.20 20.29 7.80
N LEU A 181 -1.98 20.79 8.02
CA LEU A 181 -1.72 22.21 8.25
C LEU A 181 -2.13 23.06 7.04
N ASP A 182 -1.85 22.60 5.82
CA ASP A 182 -2.28 23.24 4.57
C ASP A 182 -3.80 23.37 4.49
N ARG A 183 -4.56 22.31 4.82
CA ARG A 183 -6.04 22.35 4.84
C ARG A 183 -6.60 23.31 5.89
N GLN A 184 -5.96 23.42 7.05
CA GLN A 184 -6.39 24.32 8.12
C GLN A 184 -6.20 25.79 7.75
N GLN A 185 -5.13 26.12 7.02
CA GLN A 185 -4.88 27.48 6.53
C GLN A 185 -5.85 27.91 5.42
N LEU A 186 -6.40 26.97 4.65
CA LEU A 186 -7.42 27.23 3.62
C LEU A 186 -8.84 27.38 4.18
N SER A 187 -9.05 27.06 5.46
CA SER A 187 -10.35 27.13 6.15
C SER A 187 -10.48 28.29 7.16
N ALA A 188 -9.41 29.08 7.32
CA ALA A 188 -9.34 30.26 8.19
C ALA A 188 -9.51 31.54 7.37
#